data_AF-A0AA37CE81-F1
#
_entry.id   AF-A0AA37CE81-F1
#
_cell.length_a   1.000
_cell.length_b   1.000
_cell.length_c   1.000
_cell.angle_alpha   90.00
_cell.angle_beta   90.00
_cell.angle_gamma   90.00
#
_symmetry.space_group_name_H-M   'P 1'
#
loop_
_entity.id
_entity.type
_entity.pdbx_description
1 polymer ?
#
loop_
_entity_poly.entity_id
_entity_poly.type
_entity_poly.pdbx_seq_one_letter_code
_entity_poly.pdbx_strand_id
1 'polypeptide(L)' 'MSDSANKLKLGALIALVVGSMVGGGIFSLPQNIANSAGAGATLIGWLITGVGMLTLAFVFQTLANRKP' A
#
# COMPACT_ATOMS: atom_id res chain seq x y z
N MET A 1 -2.62 -14.07 -37.05
CA MET A 1 -2.76 -14.03 -35.58
C MET A 1 -3.28 -12.65 -35.19
N SER A 2 -4.57 -12.51 -34.92
CA SER A 2 -5.12 -11.33 -34.25
C SER A 2 -5.40 -11.74 -32.81
N ASP A 3 -4.44 -11.48 -31.93
CA ASP A 3 -4.54 -11.70 -30.50
C ASP A 3 -5.76 -10.95 -29.95
N SER A 4 -6.82 -11.71 -29.67
CA SER A 4 -7.89 -11.26 -28.79
C SER A 4 -7.31 -11.18 -27.39
N ALA A 5 -6.52 -10.14 -27.12
CA ALA A 5 -6.12 -9.80 -25.78
C ALA A 5 -7.41 -9.65 -24.98
N ASN A 6 -7.71 -10.63 -24.14
CA ASN A 6 -8.82 -10.62 -23.20
C ASN A 6 -8.68 -9.35 -22.36
N LYS A 7 -9.34 -8.27 -22.78
CA LYS A 7 -9.28 -6.98 -22.09
C LYS A 7 -9.88 -7.22 -20.72
N LEU A 8 -9.04 -7.10 -19.69
CA LEU A 8 -9.47 -7.19 -18.31
C LEU A 8 -10.56 -6.13 -18.08
N LYS A 9 -11.70 -6.58 -17.55
CA LYS A 9 -12.77 -5.68 -17.12
C LYS A 9 -12.22 -4.74 -16.05
N LEU A 10 -12.75 -3.52 -15.95
CA LEU A 10 -12.27 -2.48 -15.04
C LEU A 10 -12.04 -2.99 -13.60
N GLY A 11 -12.96 -3.79 -13.07
CA GLY A 11 -12.82 -4.40 -11.74
C GLY A 11 -11.62 -5.35 -11.61
N ALA A 12 -11.31 -6.12 -12.64
CA ALA A 12 -10.12 -6.99 -12.65
C ALA A 12 -8.83 -6.17 -12.72
N LEU A 13 -8.84 -5.03 -13.42
CA LEU A 13 -7.71 -4.10 -13.46
C LEU A 13 -7.48 -3.44 -12.08
N ILE A 14 -8.55 -3.00 -11.42
CA ILE A 14 -8.49 -2.45 -10.05
C ILE A 14 -7.98 -3.53 -9.08
N ALA A 15 -8.55 -4.73 -9.13
CA ALA A 15 -8.13 -5.84 -8.27
C ALA A 15 -6.65 -6.22 -8.49
N LEU A 16 -6.19 -6.19 -9.73
CA LEU A 16 -4.79 -6.42 -10.07
C LEU A 16 -3.89 -5.34 -9.44
N VAL A 17 -4.21 -4.07 -9.62
CA VAL A 17 -3.42 -2.96 -9.08
C VAL A 17 -3.39 -2.99 -7.56
N VAL A 18 -4.54 -3.14 -6.91
CA VAL A 18 -4.64 -3.24 -5.45
C VAL A 18 -3.88 -4.46 -4.95
N GLY A 19 -4.01 -5.60 -5.62
CA GLY A 19 -3.27 -6.83 -5.31
C GLY A 19 -1.76 -6.66 -5.43
N SER A 20 -1.28 -5.97 -6.47
CA SER A 20 0.15 -5.66 -6.65
C SER A 20 0.66 -4.67 -5.61
N MET A 21 -0.11 -3.65 -5.24
CA MET A 21 0.26 -2.69 -4.20
C MET A 21 0.31 -3.34 -2.81
N VAL A 22 -0.69 -4.16 -2.47
CA VAL A 22 -0.75 -4.86 -1.17
C VAL A 22 0.31 -5.97 -1.10
N GLY A 23 0.42 -6.79 -2.16
CA GLY A 23 1.40 -7.86 -2.30
C GLY A 23 2.84 -7.36 -2.25
N GLY A 24 3.14 -6.33 -3.05
CA GLY A 24 4.47 -5.75 -3.14
C GLY A 24 4.81 -4.83 -1.98
N GLY A 25 3.87 -4.06 -1.44
CA GLY A 25 4.14 -3.12 -0.35
C GLY A 25 4.06 -3.77 1.02
N ILE A 26 2.86 -4.22 1.40
CA ILE A 26 2.53 -4.55 2.79
C ILE A 26 3.20 -5.84 3.25
N PHE A 27 3.35 -6.83 2.36
CA PHE A 27 3.98 -8.10 2.73
C PHE A 27 5.50 -8.10 2.52
N SER A 28 5.99 -7.50 1.43
CA SER A 28 7.42 -7.56 1.11
C SER A 28 8.28 -6.64 1.99
N LEU A 29 7.76 -5.46 2.39
CA LEU A 29 8.54 -4.51 3.19
C LEU A 29 8.83 -5.05 4.60
N PRO A 30 7.84 -5.50 5.40
CA PRO A 30 8.13 -6.06 6.71
C PRO A 30 8.98 -7.31 6.60
N GLN A 31 8.74 -8.16 5.59
CA GLN A 31 9.53 -9.36 5.37
C GLN A 31 11.01 -9.05 5.10
N ASN A 32 11.30 -8.07 4.24
CA ASN A 32 12.68 -7.67 3.93
C ASN A 32 13.38 -7.03 5.15
N ILE A 33 12.67 -6.15 5.86
CA ILE A 33 13.19 -5.52 7.09
C ILE A 33 13.40 -6.57 8.18
N ALA A 34 12.50 -7.56 8.32
CA ALA A 34 12.63 -8.64 9.31
C ALA A 34 13.80 -9.56 9.01
N ASN A 35 14.08 -9.82 7.73
CA ASN A 35 15.25 -10.59 7.32
C ASN A 35 16.57 -9.91 7.71
N SER A 36 16.61 -8.58 7.77
CA SER A 36 17.83 -7.81 8.09
C SER A 36 17.94 -7.39 9.57
N ALA A 37 16.82 -7.02 10.21
CA ALA A 37 16.78 -6.41 11.55
C ALA A 37 16.04 -7.27 12.60
N GLY A 38 15.36 -8.34 12.19
CA GLY A 38 14.55 -9.19 13.06
C GLY A 38 13.09 -8.73 13.21
N ALA A 39 12.21 -9.66 13.59
CA ALA A 39 10.76 -9.44 13.61
C ALA A 39 10.30 -8.33 14.57
N GLY A 40 10.98 -8.16 15.72
CA GLY A 40 10.66 -7.11 16.69
C GLY A 40 10.91 -5.69 16.18
N ALA A 41 12.06 -5.46 15.54
CA ALA A 41 12.40 -4.17 14.95
C ALA A 41 11.45 -3.80 13.80
N THR A 42 11.08 -4.79 12.98
CA THR A 42 10.12 -4.63 11.90
C THR A 42 8.74 -4.18 12.39
N LEU A 43 8.20 -4.83 13.43
CA LEU A 43 6.88 -4.47 13.97
C LEU A 43 6.86 -3.03 14.49
N ILE A 44 7.91 -2.60 15.18
CA ILE A 44 8.03 -1.24 15.71
C ILE A 44 8.13 -0.23 14.56
N GLY A 45 8.99 -0.48 13.57
CA GLY A 45 9.12 0.41 12.40
C GLY A 45 7.82 0.50 11.59
N TRP A 46 7.09 -0.60 11.47
CA TRP A 46 5.80 -0.63 10.79
C TRP A 46 4.73 0.15 11.55
N LEU A 47 4.67 0.03 12.89
CA LEU A 47 3.79 0.83 13.72
C LEU A 47 4.08 2.33 13.61
N ILE A 48 5.35 2.74 13.66
CA ILE A 48 5.74 4.14 13.51
C ILE A 48 5.30 4.68 12.14
N THR A 49 5.52 3.90 11.08
CA THR A 49 5.12 4.27 9.72
C THR A 49 3.60 4.40 9.59
N GLY A 50 2.85 3.46 10.16
CA GLY A 50 1.38 3.50 10.20
C GLY A 50 0.85 4.72 10.94
N VAL A 51 1.41 5.03 12.12
CA VAL A 51 1.06 6.23 12.87
C VAL A 51 1.37 7.49 12.06
N GLY A 52 2.54 7.57 11.41
CA GLY A 52 2.90 8.67 10.52
C GLY A 52 1.89 8.87 9.39
N MET A 53 1.49 7.80 8.70
CA MET A 53 0.46 7.87 7.65
C MET A 53 -0.88 8.38 8.17
N LEU A 54 -1.32 7.97 9.37
CA LEU A 54 -2.56 8.47 9.96
C LEU A 54 -2.49 9.98 10.23
N THR A 55 -1.37 10.48 10.76
CA THR A 55 -1.18 11.92 10.96
C THR A 55 -1.27 12.69 9.64
N LEU A 56 -0.66 12.18 8.56
CA LEU A 56 -0.75 12.78 7.23
C LEU A 56 -2.18 12.73 6.68
N ALA A 57 -2.89 11.62 6.87
CA ALA A 57 -4.28 11.49 6.47
C ALA A 57 -5.17 12.53 7.16
N PHE A 58 -4.98 12.77 8.46
CA PHE A 58 -5.70 13.82 9.19
C PHE A 58 -5.34 15.22 8.69
N VAL A 59 -4.08 15.49 8.35
CA VAL A 59 -3.67 16.77 7.75
C VAL A 59 -4.37 16.96 6.40
N PHE A 60 -4.35 15.96 5.52
CA PHE A 60 -5.02 16.06 4.22
C PHE A 60 -6.53 16.17 4.36
N GLN A 61 -7.15 15.44 5.28
CA GLN A 61 -8.57 15.57 5.59
C GLN A 61 -8.91 16.98 6.08
N THR A 62 -8.07 17.55 6.95
CA THR A 62 -8.23 18.94 7.43
C THR A 62 -8.10 19.94 6.28
N LEU A 63 -7.15 19.73 5.36
CA LEU A 63 -6.97 20.58 4.17
C LEU A 63 -8.15 20.46 3.20
N ALA A 64 -8.61 19.24 2.91
CA ALA A 64 -9.76 18.97 2.04
C ALA A 64 -11.06 19.58 2.60
N ASN A 65 -11.23 19.58 3.92
CA ASN A 65 -12.38 20.21 4.56
C ASN A 65 -12.29 21.75 4.58
N ARG A 66 -11.07 22.32 4.57
CA ARG A 66 -10.86 23.77 4.65
C ARG A 66 -10.84 24.45 3.27
N LYS A 67 -10.58 23.71 2.20
CA LYS A 67 -10.83 24.11 0.82
C LYS A 67 -11.63 23.03 0.11
N PRO A 68 -12.97 23.12 0.09
CA PRO A 68 -13.74 22.51 -0.99
C PRO A 68 -13.34 23.11 -2.34
#